data_AF-A0A7C1TP42-F1
#
_entry.id   AF-A0A7C1TP42-F1
#
_cell.length_a   1.000
_cell.length_b   1.000
_cell.length_c   1.000
_cell.angle_alpha   90.00
_cell.angle_beta   90.00
_cell.angle_gamma   90.00
#
_symmetry.space_group_name_H-M   'P 1'
#
loop_
_entity.id
_entity.type
_entity.pdbx_description
1 polymer ?
#
loop_
_entity_poly.entity_id
_entity_poly.type
_entity_poly.pdbx_seq_one_letter_code
_entity_poly.pdbx_strand_id
1 'polypeptide(L)'
;AVSLLYGATIIEFDAETDARTQVPSVEGVSWDMANQEVLKAEGEEPETAEQGNLDPAELADAVGIVEDFSVRHSGSLPDDELKAWADARLLRSRMSKIRGRARFTGLGGVNPGDIVELKGVGGRFSGKAFVSAVRHELGSGMWTTDAQFGLSPVWFTEERKVNPEPAAGLLPAVNGLQIGVVTKLQDDPDGEDRVLVRMPLVSNDDDGVWARVSTLDAGDGRGAFFRPEIGDEVVLGFLNDDPRDPVILGMLNSSAKPAPITASDDNHEKGFVTRSGIRMIFNDEKKSITIETPGGKRFTMDDDAAEVTIEDENSNRLKMDSSGITMESQADITIKAGGDIKIEGANVTAEASARFKAEGASGAEMSTSATAVVKGALVQIN
;
A
#
# COMPACT_ATOMS: atom_id res chain seq x y z
N ALA A 1 -7.08 -32.21 -40.33
CA ALA A 1 -6.46 -30.99 -40.86
C ALA A 1 -6.61 -30.97 -42.37
N VAL A 2 -7.07 -29.85 -42.93
CA VAL A 2 -7.10 -29.64 -44.39
C VAL A 2 -5.65 -29.49 -44.88
N SER A 3 -5.27 -30.18 -45.95
CA SER A 3 -3.93 -30.10 -46.54
C SER A 3 -3.97 -29.27 -47.82
N LEU A 4 -3.12 -28.25 -47.89
CA LEU A 4 -3.03 -27.32 -49.01
C LEU A 4 -1.66 -27.48 -49.68
N LEU A 5 -1.65 -27.80 -50.96
CA LEU A 5 -0.45 -28.06 -51.75
C LEU A 5 -0.21 -26.95 -52.78
N TYR A 6 0.98 -26.37 -52.73
CA TYR A 6 1.44 -25.41 -53.73
C TYR A 6 1.56 -26.04 -55.11
N GLY A 7 1.02 -25.37 -56.12
CA GLY A 7 0.92 -25.88 -57.49
C GLY A 7 -0.26 -26.82 -57.76
N ALA A 8 -1.09 -27.13 -56.74
CA ALA A 8 -2.33 -27.90 -56.91
C ALA A 8 -3.55 -27.17 -56.35
N THR A 9 -3.57 -26.86 -55.05
CA THR A 9 -4.72 -26.20 -54.40
C THR A 9 -4.45 -24.75 -54.04
N ILE A 10 -3.20 -24.40 -53.71
CA ILE A 10 -2.78 -23.02 -53.42
C ILE A 10 -2.57 -22.28 -54.75
N ILE A 11 -3.22 -21.12 -54.84
CA ILE A 11 -3.20 -20.19 -55.98
C ILE A 11 -2.18 -19.07 -55.74
N GLU A 12 -2.12 -18.56 -54.51
CA GLU A 12 -1.21 -17.47 -54.10
C GLU A 12 -0.69 -17.77 -52.69
N PHE A 13 0.59 -17.48 -52.45
CA PHE A 13 1.22 -17.67 -51.16
C PHE A 13 2.15 -16.49 -50.87
N ASP A 14 1.94 -15.85 -49.73
CA ASP A 14 2.76 -14.76 -49.21
C ASP A 14 3.03 -15.03 -47.73
N ALA A 15 4.30 -15.03 -47.31
CA ALA A 15 4.68 -15.35 -45.94
C ALA A 15 6.00 -14.70 -45.55
N GLU A 16 6.11 -14.40 -44.26
CA GLU A 16 7.31 -13.89 -43.62
C GLU A 16 7.66 -14.71 -42.37
N THR A 17 8.94 -14.69 -42.03
CA THR A 17 9.44 -15.13 -40.72
C THR A 17 10.00 -13.93 -39.99
N ASP A 18 9.58 -13.69 -38.75
CA ASP A 18 10.03 -12.55 -37.94
C ASP A 18 10.79 -13.02 -36.69
N ALA A 19 12.11 -12.83 -36.70
CA ALA A 19 13.00 -13.16 -35.59
C ALA A 19 12.93 -12.15 -34.43
N ARG A 20 12.50 -10.91 -34.67
CA ARG A 20 12.57 -9.80 -33.69
C ARG A 20 11.70 -10.01 -32.45
N THR A 21 10.75 -10.94 -32.55
CA THR A 21 9.77 -11.24 -31.52
C THR A 21 9.98 -12.62 -30.92
N GLN A 22 11.00 -13.37 -31.38
CA GLN A 22 11.36 -14.68 -30.84
C GLN A 22 12.28 -14.48 -29.65
N VAL A 23 11.74 -14.64 -28.46
CA VAL A 23 12.49 -14.55 -27.20
C VAL A 23 12.89 -15.96 -26.73
N PRO A 24 14.06 -16.14 -26.11
CA PRO A 24 14.49 -17.45 -25.62
C PRO A 24 13.52 -17.97 -24.55
N SER A 25 13.19 -17.14 -23.56
CA SER A 25 12.21 -17.42 -22.52
C SER A 25 11.46 -16.14 -22.11
N VAL A 26 10.40 -16.31 -21.30
CA VAL A 26 9.70 -15.21 -20.62
C VAL A 26 9.65 -15.50 -19.13
N GLU A 27 9.98 -14.50 -18.32
CA GLU A 27 9.84 -14.55 -16.85
C GLU A 27 8.78 -13.53 -16.41
N GLY A 28 7.81 -13.98 -15.61
CA GLY A 28 6.94 -13.10 -14.85
C GLY A 28 7.57 -12.75 -13.51
N VAL A 29 7.56 -11.47 -13.14
CA VAL A 29 8.13 -10.96 -11.88
C VAL A 29 7.08 -10.14 -11.13
N SER A 30 6.85 -10.44 -9.86
CA SER A 30 6.00 -9.63 -8.99
C SER A 30 6.55 -9.51 -7.56
N TRP A 31 5.87 -8.77 -6.69
CA TRP A 31 6.26 -8.62 -5.28
C TRP A 31 5.38 -9.48 -4.38
N ASP A 32 6.00 -10.35 -3.58
CA ASP A 32 5.32 -11.07 -2.50
C ASP A 32 5.28 -10.16 -1.26
N MET A 33 4.07 -9.73 -0.89
CA MET A 33 3.88 -8.84 0.26
C MET A 33 4.07 -9.56 1.59
N ALA A 34 3.67 -10.83 1.67
CA ALA A 34 3.69 -11.63 2.89
C ALA A 34 5.14 -11.97 3.28
N ASN A 35 5.92 -12.42 2.29
CA ASN A 35 7.32 -12.82 2.50
C ASN A 35 8.33 -11.68 2.27
N GLN A 36 7.89 -10.55 1.73
CA GLN A 36 8.72 -9.39 1.38
C GLN A 36 9.88 -9.74 0.44
N GLU A 37 9.58 -10.50 -0.60
CA GLU A 37 10.55 -10.93 -1.60
C GLU A 37 10.01 -10.83 -3.03
N VAL A 38 10.91 -11.00 -4.00
CA VAL A 38 10.54 -10.99 -5.42
C VAL A 38 10.08 -12.39 -5.81
N LEU A 39 8.82 -12.48 -6.24
CA LEU A 39 8.27 -13.70 -6.82
C LEU A 39 8.59 -13.75 -8.32
N LYS A 40 9.00 -14.92 -8.80
CA LYS A 40 9.35 -15.19 -10.20
C LYS A 40 8.62 -16.43 -10.71
N ALA A 41 8.08 -16.36 -11.92
CA ALA A 41 7.49 -17.51 -12.60
C ALA A 41 7.99 -17.57 -14.05
N GLU A 42 8.62 -18.68 -14.42
CA GLU A 42 9.06 -18.91 -15.80
C GLU A 42 7.90 -19.44 -16.66
N GLY A 43 7.80 -18.89 -17.87
CA GLY A 43 6.88 -19.35 -18.89
C GLY A 43 7.27 -20.72 -19.43
N GLU A 44 6.30 -21.60 -19.60
CA GLU A 44 6.47 -22.92 -20.21
C GLU A 44 6.47 -22.83 -21.73
N GLU A 45 7.40 -23.56 -22.36
CA GLU A 45 7.47 -23.64 -23.81
C GLU A 45 6.17 -24.25 -24.36
N PRO A 46 5.42 -23.50 -25.19
CA PRO A 46 4.08 -23.90 -25.56
C PRO A 46 4.05 -24.92 -26.69
N GLU A 47 3.07 -25.83 -26.63
CA GLU A 47 2.74 -26.67 -27.77
C GLU A 47 2.14 -25.81 -28.90
N THR A 48 2.88 -25.60 -29.98
CA THR A 48 2.44 -24.80 -31.13
C THR A 48 2.32 -25.64 -32.40
N ALA A 49 1.67 -25.06 -33.43
CA ALA A 49 1.55 -25.69 -34.72
C ALA A 49 2.96 -25.79 -35.37
N GLU A 50 3.38 -27.00 -35.73
CA GLU A 50 4.69 -27.34 -36.30
C GLU A 50 4.87 -26.77 -37.72
N GLN A 51 4.96 -25.44 -37.83
CA GLN A 51 5.20 -24.73 -39.08
C GLN A 51 6.66 -24.32 -39.21
N GLY A 52 7.24 -24.62 -40.38
CA GLY A 52 8.62 -24.27 -40.72
C GLY A 52 9.65 -25.15 -40.00
N ASN A 53 10.92 -24.86 -40.28
CA ASN A 53 12.06 -25.63 -39.79
C ASN A 53 13.12 -24.77 -39.08
N LEU A 54 12.73 -23.57 -38.65
CA LEU A 54 13.59 -22.67 -37.89
C LEU A 54 13.18 -22.73 -36.42
N ASP A 55 14.19 -23.00 -35.60
CA ASP A 55 14.07 -23.01 -34.15
C ASP A 55 13.96 -21.56 -33.62
N PRO A 56 13.02 -21.27 -32.70
CA PRO A 56 12.87 -19.94 -32.11
C PRO A 56 14.13 -19.43 -31.40
N ALA A 57 14.90 -20.29 -30.74
CA ALA A 57 16.13 -19.89 -30.03
C ALA A 57 17.24 -19.53 -31.02
N GLU A 58 17.41 -20.30 -32.11
CA GLU A 58 18.33 -19.94 -33.19
C GLU A 58 17.98 -18.59 -33.83
N LEU A 59 16.68 -18.28 -33.94
CA LEU A 59 16.23 -16.98 -34.44
C LEU A 59 16.55 -15.85 -33.47
N ALA A 60 16.34 -16.05 -32.17
CA ALA A 60 16.67 -15.09 -31.12
C ALA A 60 18.17 -14.76 -31.14
N ASP A 61 19.02 -15.79 -31.19
CA ASP A 61 20.48 -15.66 -31.27
C ASP A 61 20.92 -14.87 -32.51
N ALA A 62 20.29 -15.13 -33.66
CA ALA A 62 20.63 -14.47 -34.91
C ALA A 62 20.39 -12.95 -34.91
N VAL A 63 19.47 -12.47 -34.06
CA VAL A 63 19.20 -11.02 -33.88
C VAL A 63 19.75 -10.46 -32.58
N GLY A 64 20.51 -11.25 -31.81
CA GLY A 64 21.13 -10.83 -30.55
C GLY A 64 20.17 -10.70 -29.37
N ILE A 65 19.02 -11.39 -29.40
CA ILE A 65 18.11 -11.50 -28.27
C ILE A 65 18.59 -12.67 -27.41
N VAL A 66 19.50 -12.37 -26.48
CA VAL A 66 20.16 -13.37 -25.63
C VAL A 66 19.70 -13.34 -24.17
N GLU A 67 18.94 -12.33 -23.79
CA GLU A 67 18.40 -12.19 -22.43
C GLU A 67 16.91 -12.57 -22.39
N ASP A 68 16.50 -13.09 -21.24
CA ASP A 68 15.10 -13.43 -20.97
C ASP A 68 14.22 -12.19 -20.99
N PHE A 69 13.01 -12.33 -21.56
CA PHE A 69 12.06 -11.24 -21.60
C PHE A 69 11.26 -11.20 -20.30
N SER A 70 11.52 -10.24 -19.42
CA SER A 70 10.78 -10.12 -18.16
C SER A 70 9.53 -9.25 -18.28
N VAL A 71 8.37 -9.77 -17.83
CA VAL A 71 7.16 -8.98 -17.55
C VAL A 71 7.07 -8.72 -16.05
N ARG A 72 6.74 -7.49 -15.63
CA ARG A 72 6.87 -7.07 -14.23
C ARG A 72 5.61 -6.38 -13.71
N HIS A 73 5.22 -6.72 -12.48
CA HIS A 73 4.16 -6.07 -11.71
C HIS A 73 4.70 -5.65 -10.34
N SER A 74 4.32 -4.47 -9.82
CA SER A 74 4.79 -4.01 -8.50
C SER A 74 3.84 -4.37 -7.34
N GLY A 75 2.60 -4.77 -7.64
CA GLY A 75 1.67 -5.41 -6.72
C GLY A 75 1.92 -6.92 -6.58
N SER A 76 1.08 -7.57 -5.79
CA SER A 76 1.19 -9.01 -5.52
C SER A 76 0.26 -9.76 -6.45
N LEU A 77 0.83 -10.60 -7.30
CA LEU A 77 0.07 -11.45 -8.20
C LEU A 77 0.11 -12.89 -7.70
N PRO A 78 -1.01 -13.62 -7.70
CA PRO A 78 -1.02 -15.06 -7.48
C PRO A 78 -0.06 -15.78 -8.45
N ASP A 79 0.60 -16.84 -7.98
CA ASP A 79 1.57 -17.62 -8.76
C ASP A 79 1.02 -18.12 -10.10
N ASP A 80 -0.25 -18.54 -10.11
CA ASP A 80 -0.95 -19.04 -11.29
C ASP A 80 -1.26 -17.93 -12.29
N GLU A 81 -1.65 -16.73 -11.83
CA GLU A 81 -1.81 -15.55 -12.69
C GLU A 81 -0.47 -15.11 -13.30
N LEU A 82 0.59 -15.06 -12.48
CA LEU A 82 1.93 -14.65 -12.93
C LEU A 82 2.48 -15.62 -13.98
N LYS A 83 2.33 -16.93 -13.75
CA LYS A 83 2.72 -17.98 -14.68
C LYS A 83 1.90 -17.91 -15.98
N ALA A 84 0.58 -17.79 -15.89
CA ALA A 84 -0.28 -17.68 -17.06
C ALA A 84 0.08 -16.46 -17.94
N TRP A 85 0.51 -15.35 -17.32
CA TRP A 85 0.99 -14.19 -18.06
C TRP A 85 2.29 -14.47 -18.83
N ALA A 86 3.26 -15.12 -18.19
CA ALA A 86 4.52 -15.52 -18.83
C ALA A 86 4.28 -16.52 -19.98
N ASP A 87 3.48 -17.57 -19.73
CA ASP A 87 3.10 -18.59 -20.72
C ASP A 87 2.42 -17.93 -21.94
N ALA A 88 1.46 -17.02 -21.71
CA ALA A 88 0.73 -16.36 -22.79
C ALA A 88 1.65 -15.46 -23.64
N ARG A 89 2.63 -14.79 -23.03
CA ARG A 89 3.59 -13.96 -23.76
C ARG A 89 4.53 -14.83 -24.60
N LEU A 90 4.97 -15.97 -24.08
CA LEU A 90 5.81 -16.91 -24.81
C LEU A 90 5.04 -17.58 -25.97
N LEU A 91 3.81 -18.03 -25.73
CA LEU A 91 2.92 -18.56 -26.78
C LEU A 91 2.73 -17.58 -27.92
N ARG A 92 2.52 -16.30 -27.61
CA ARG A 92 2.33 -15.29 -28.63
C ARG A 92 3.59 -15.01 -29.43
N SER A 93 4.75 -15.02 -28.78
CA SER A 93 6.06 -14.99 -29.45
C SER A 93 6.18 -16.12 -30.47
N ARG A 94 5.87 -17.37 -30.07
CA ARG A 94 5.93 -18.52 -30.98
C ARG A 94 4.92 -18.43 -32.13
N MET A 95 3.69 -18.00 -31.85
CA MET A 95 2.64 -17.85 -32.88
C MET A 95 2.92 -16.71 -33.87
N SER A 96 3.72 -15.71 -33.51
CA SER A 96 4.10 -14.62 -34.41
C SER A 96 5.34 -14.92 -35.26
N LYS A 97 6.00 -16.07 -35.05
CA LYS A 97 7.23 -16.47 -35.76
C LYS A 97 7.05 -16.49 -37.28
N ILE A 98 6.00 -17.15 -37.75
CA ILE A 98 5.68 -17.29 -39.17
C ILE A 98 4.28 -16.74 -39.38
N ARG A 99 4.15 -15.75 -40.26
CA ARG A 99 2.87 -15.14 -40.60
C ARG A 99 2.72 -15.05 -42.09
N GLY A 100 1.50 -15.06 -42.57
CA GLY A 100 1.26 -14.94 -43.99
C GLY A 100 -0.17 -15.24 -44.39
N ARG A 101 -0.34 -15.45 -45.69
CA ARG A 101 -1.62 -15.71 -46.34
C ARG A 101 -1.42 -16.76 -47.43
N ALA A 102 -2.32 -17.74 -47.44
CA ALA A 102 -2.48 -18.69 -48.53
C ALA A 102 -3.86 -18.52 -49.15
N ARG A 103 -3.91 -18.20 -50.45
CA ARG A 103 -5.14 -18.23 -51.25
C ARG A 103 -5.26 -19.58 -51.93
N PHE A 104 -6.42 -20.22 -51.85
CA PHE A 104 -6.69 -21.51 -52.50
C PHE A 104 -8.11 -21.57 -53.06
N THR A 105 -8.35 -22.61 -53.86
CA THR A 105 -9.67 -22.87 -54.45
C THR A 105 -10.71 -23.00 -53.35
N GLY A 106 -11.88 -22.38 -53.56
CA GLY A 106 -12.94 -22.19 -52.57
C GLY A 106 -13.27 -23.44 -51.76
N LEU A 107 -13.01 -23.35 -50.46
CA LEU A 107 -13.26 -24.40 -49.49
C LEU A 107 -13.80 -23.75 -48.21
N GLY A 108 -15.01 -24.14 -47.83
CA GLY A 108 -15.74 -23.55 -46.69
C GLY A 108 -15.48 -24.25 -45.36
N GLY A 109 -14.66 -25.29 -45.34
CA GLY A 109 -14.36 -26.09 -44.14
C GLY A 109 -13.15 -25.61 -43.35
N VAL A 110 -12.58 -24.45 -43.68
CA VAL A 110 -11.45 -23.84 -42.94
C VAL A 110 -11.98 -22.62 -42.20
N ASN A 111 -11.81 -22.61 -40.88
CA ASN A 111 -12.24 -21.55 -39.97
C ASN A 111 -11.04 -20.96 -39.22
N PRO A 112 -11.13 -19.73 -38.69
CA PRO A 112 -10.18 -19.23 -37.70
C PRO A 112 -10.10 -20.17 -36.50
N GLY A 113 -8.90 -20.46 -36.01
CA GLY A 113 -8.63 -21.44 -34.97
C GLY A 113 -8.25 -22.84 -35.49
N ASP A 114 -8.52 -23.13 -36.76
CA ASP A 114 -8.14 -24.42 -37.36
C ASP A 114 -6.63 -24.51 -37.61
N ILE A 115 -6.13 -25.76 -37.70
CA ILE A 115 -4.79 -26.05 -38.18
C ILE A 115 -4.88 -26.59 -39.62
N VAL A 116 -4.20 -25.91 -40.54
CA VAL A 116 -4.06 -26.32 -41.95
C VAL A 116 -2.63 -26.77 -42.23
N GLU A 117 -2.47 -27.82 -43.03
CA GLU A 117 -1.14 -28.33 -43.39
C GLU A 117 -0.72 -27.74 -44.74
N LEU A 118 0.33 -26.91 -44.75
CA LEU A 118 0.89 -26.30 -45.95
C LEU A 118 2.01 -27.17 -46.51
N LYS A 119 1.91 -27.54 -47.80
CA LYS A 119 2.89 -28.37 -48.51
C LYS A 119 3.37 -27.68 -49.79
N GLY A 120 4.62 -27.93 -50.16
CA GLY A 120 5.20 -27.46 -51.43
C GLY A 120 5.58 -25.98 -51.45
N VAL A 121 5.46 -25.26 -50.33
CA VAL A 121 5.86 -23.84 -50.17
C VAL A 121 7.29 -23.67 -49.65
N GLY A 122 8.07 -24.75 -49.62
CA GLY A 122 9.46 -24.78 -49.10
C GLY A 122 9.53 -25.10 -47.60
N GLY A 123 10.65 -25.70 -47.17
CA GLY A 123 10.82 -26.19 -45.79
C GLY A 123 10.77 -25.10 -44.71
N ARG A 124 10.97 -23.83 -45.09
CA ARG A 124 10.87 -22.68 -44.20
C ARG A 124 9.43 -22.38 -43.75
N PHE A 125 8.43 -22.72 -44.57
CA PHE A 125 7.04 -22.33 -44.37
C PHE A 125 6.04 -23.49 -44.42
N SER A 126 6.48 -24.66 -44.91
CA SER A 126 5.66 -25.89 -44.92
C SER A 126 5.46 -26.41 -43.50
N GLY A 127 4.38 -27.14 -43.28
CA GLY A 127 4.03 -27.70 -41.97
C GLY A 127 2.61 -27.32 -41.53
N LYS A 128 2.31 -27.53 -40.26
CA LYS A 128 1.00 -27.24 -39.67
C LYS A 128 0.92 -25.76 -39.30
N ALA A 129 0.09 -25.00 -40.00
CA ALA A 129 -0.10 -23.57 -39.78
C ALA A 129 -1.42 -23.32 -39.03
N PHE A 130 -1.37 -22.48 -38.00
CA PHE A 130 -2.54 -22.02 -37.27
C PHE A 130 -3.25 -20.91 -38.06
N VAL A 131 -4.53 -21.10 -38.39
CA VAL A 131 -5.33 -20.14 -39.15
C VAL A 131 -5.86 -19.05 -38.22
N SER A 132 -5.43 -17.81 -38.44
CA SER A 132 -5.85 -16.64 -37.63
C SER A 132 -7.01 -15.86 -38.23
N ALA A 133 -7.19 -15.92 -39.55
CA ALA A 133 -8.33 -15.30 -40.22
C ALA A 133 -8.67 -16.04 -41.53
N VAL A 134 -9.94 -15.98 -41.92
CA VAL A 134 -10.44 -16.55 -43.18
C VAL A 134 -11.25 -15.51 -43.91
N ARG A 135 -10.99 -15.33 -45.20
CA ARG A 135 -11.79 -14.50 -46.10
C ARG A 135 -12.20 -15.33 -47.30
N HIS A 136 -13.50 -15.40 -47.57
CA HIS A 136 -14.00 -15.95 -48.82
C HIS A 136 -14.23 -14.82 -49.83
N GLU A 137 -13.80 -15.02 -51.06
CA GLU A 137 -14.07 -14.13 -52.18
C GLU A 137 -14.88 -14.90 -53.23
N LEU A 138 -16.08 -14.41 -53.51
CA LEU A 138 -16.98 -14.94 -54.53
C LEU A 138 -17.16 -13.87 -55.59
N GLY A 139 -16.54 -14.06 -56.75
CA GLY A 139 -16.50 -13.06 -57.81
C GLY A 139 -16.06 -13.65 -59.14
N SER A 140 -16.53 -13.08 -60.24
CA SER A 140 -16.14 -13.49 -61.61
C SER A 140 -16.32 -14.99 -61.90
N GLY A 141 -17.32 -15.63 -61.28
CA GLY A 141 -17.60 -17.06 -61.43
C GLY A 141 -16.65 -17.99 -60.68
N MET A 142 -15.75 -17.45 -59.85
CA MET A 142 -14.83 -18.21 -59.01
C MET A 142 -15.13 -18.00 -57.53
N TRP A 143 -14.87 -19.03 -56.75
CA TRP A 143 -14.82 -18.97 -55.30
C TRP A 143 -13.40 -19.28 -54.85
N THR A 144 -12.81 -18.36 -54.09
CA THR A 144 -11.50 -18.55 -53.46
C THR A 144 -11.60 -18.35 -51.96
N THR A 145 -10.77 -19.07 -51.22
CA THR A 145 -10.60 -18.90 -49.77
C THR A 145 -9.19 -18.41 -49.51
N ASP A 146 -9.09 -17.34 -48.74
CA ASP A 146 -7.86 -16.79 -48.22
C ASP A 146 -7.76 -17.13 -46.73
N ALA A 147 -6.79 -17.98 -46.37
CA ALA A 147 -6.45 -18.25 -44.99
C ALA A 147 -5.22 -17.44 -44.60
N GLN A 148 -5.38 -16.54 -43.63
CA GLN A 148 -4.27 -15.94 -42.92
C GLN A 148 -3.78 -16.92 -41.85
N PHE A 149 -2.48 -17.05 -41.69
CA PHE A 149 -1.87 -17.91 -40.68
C PHE A 149 -0.81 -17.15 -39.87
N GLY A 150 -0.53 -17.68 -38.67
CA GLY A 150 0.26 -16.99 -37.66
C GLY A 150 -0.51 -15.87 -36.97
N LEU A 151 0.03 -15.33 -35.89
CA LEU A 151 -0.61 -14.30 -35.08
C LEU A 151 0.19 -12.98 -35.11
N SER A 152 -0.50 -11.85 -34.98
CA SER A 152 0.18 -10.56 -34.78
C SER A 152 1.03 -10.62 -33.50
N PRO A 153 2.29 -10.13 -33.49
CA PRO A 153 3.06 -10.00 -32.26
C PRO A 153 2.53 -8.87 -31.38
N VAL A 154 1.83 -7.90 -31.98
CA VAL A 154 1.25 -6.73 -31.30
C VAL A 154 -0.03 -7.13 -30.59
N TRP A 155 -0.09 -6.95 -29.28
CA TRP A 155 -1.26 -7.35 -28.50
C TRP A 155 -2.45 -6.47 -28.84
N PHE A 156 -3.68 -6.97 -28.63
CA PHE A 156 -4.87 -6.12 -28.81
C PHE A 156 -4.77 -4.83 -27.97
N THR A 157 -4.14 -4.93 -26.79
CA THR A 157 -3.85 -3.80 -25.89
C THR A 157 -2.87 -2.77 -26.45
N GLU A 158 -2.07 -3.17 -27.43
CA GLU A 158 -1.09 -2.34 -28.12
C GLU A 158 -1.64 -1.83 -29.46
N GLU A 159 -2.49 -2.62 -30.15
CA GLU A 159 -3.11 -2.25 -31.44
C GLU A 159 -4.23 -1.21 -31.29
N ARG A 160 -4.95 -1.24 -30.16
CA ARG A 160 -6.02 -0.31 -29.82
C ARG A 160 -5.77 0.20 -28.42
N LYS A 161 -5.90 1.52 -28.21
CA LYS A 161 -5.99 2.08 -26.86
C LYS A 161 -7.24 1.48 -26.19
N VAL A 162 -7.04 0.50 -25.31
CA VAL A 162 -8.14 -0.18 -24.59
C VAL A 162 -8.66 0.67 -23.45
N ASN A 163 -7.78 1.51 -22.90
CA ASN A 163 -8.18 2.56 -21.99
C ASN A 163 -8.86 3.66 -22.80
N PRO A 164 -10.06 4.14 -22.39
CA PRO A 164 -10.59 5.38 -22.94
C PRO A 164 -9.54 6.47 -22.78
N GLU A 165 -9.45 7.40 -23.74
CA GLU A 165 -8.61 8.58 -23.54
C GLU A 165 -8.99 9.19 -22.20
N PRO A 166 -8.03 9.41 -21.30
CA PRO A 166 -8.33 10.00 -20.01
C PRO A 166 -9.19 11.28 -20.22
N ALA A 167 -10.22 11.48 -19.37
CA ALA A 167 -11.25 12.52 -19.53
C ALA A 167 -11.96 12.52 -20.92
N ALA A 168 -12.09 11.36 -21.55
CA ALA A 168 -12.65 11.15 -22.89
C ALA A 168 -11.98 12.01 -23.98
N GLY A 169 -10.77 12.51 -23.75
CA GLY A 169 -10.09 13.46 -24.62
C GLY A 169 -10.70 14.87 -24.66
N LEU A 170 -11.67 15.17 -23.78
CA LEU A 170 -12.37 16.46 -23.73
C LEU A 170 -11.59 17.52 -22.93
N LEU A 171 -10.84 17.10 -21.91
CA LEU A 171 -10.04 17.95 -21.01
C LEU A 171 -8.76 17.19 -20.56
N PRO A 172 -7.74 17.85 -20.00
CA PRO A 172 -6.62 17.16 -19.36
C PRO A 172 -7.13 16.27 -18.24
N ALA A 173 -6.78 14.99 -18.30
CA ALA A 173 -7.33 14.02 -17.40
C ALA A 173 -6.52 13.84 -16.14
N VAL A 174 -7.21 13.37 -15.10
CA VAL A 174 -6.57 12.94 -13.87
C VAL A 174 -6.33 11.44 -13.97
N ASN A 175 -5.09 11.06 -14.30
CA ASN A 175 -4.51 9.80 -13.83
C ASN A 175 -3.97 10.06 -12.43
N GLY A 176 -4.28 9.22 -11.46
CA GLY A 176 -3.79 9.38 -10.10
C GLY A 176 -4.78 9.00 -9.02
N LEU A 177 -4.65 9.68 -7.89
CA LEU A 177 -5.24 9.28 -6.62
C LEU A 177 -6.78 9.25 -6.67
N GLN A 178 -7.36 8.26 -6.00
CA GLN A 178 -8.81 8.13 -5.83
C GLN A 178 -9.21 8.44 -4.39
N ILE A 179 -10.48 8.80 -4.21
CA ILE A 179 -11.07 8.96 -2.88
C ILE A 179 -11.79 7.67 -2.49
N GLY A 180 -11.49 7.20 -1.29
CA GLY A 180 -12.11 6.06 -0.66
C GLY A 180 -12.80 6.43 0.64
N VAL A 181 -13.79 5.62 1.03
CA VAL A 181 -14.44 5.69 2.33
C VAL A 181 -14.23 4.36 3.05
N VAL A 182 -13.68 4.43 4.26
CA VAL A 182 -13.38 3.23 5.05
C VAL A 182 -14.67 2.53 5.48
N THR A 183 -14.76 1.23 5.22
CA THR A 183 -15.95 0.41 5.54
C THR A 183 -15.67 -0.64 6.61
N LYS A 184 -14.44 -1.16 6.71
CA LYS A 184 -14.05 -2.18 7.70
C LYS A 184 -12.58 -2.11 8.08
N LEU A 185 -12.27 -2.36 9.35
CA LEU A 185 -10.91 -2.28 9.91
C LEU A 185 -10.28 -3.63 10.29
N GLN A 186 -11.08 -4.70 10.31
CA GLN A 186 -10.68 -5.99 10.88
C GLN A 186 -11.15 -7.16 10.01
N ASP A 187 -10.61 -8.35 10.31
CA ASP A 187 -10.86 -9.60 9.59
C ASP A 187 -10.50 -9.46 8.10
N ASP A 188 -9.30 -8.92 7.86
CA ASP A 188 -8.63 -9.05 6.57
C ASP A 188 -8.48 -10.55 6.24
N PRO A 189 -9.08 -11.05 5.14
CA PRO A 189 -9.02 -12.46 4.76
C PRO A 189 -7.60 -13.02 4.64
N ASP A 190 -6.64 -12.17 4.23
CA ASP A 190 -5.26 -12.58 4.00
C ASP A 190 -4.35 -12.26 5.20
N GLY A 191 -4.86 -11.55 6.21
CA GLY A 191 -4.09 -11.20 7.41
C GLY A 191 -3.00 -10.15 7.20
N GLU A 192 -3.05 -9.39 6.10
CA GLU A 192 -2.02 -8.43 5.64
C GLU A 192 -2.17 -7.03 6.26
N ASP A 193 -2.88 -6.92 7.39
CA ASP A 193 -3.17 -5.65 8.05
C ASP A 193 -3.78 -4.59 7.08
N ARG A 194 -4.66 -5.02 6.15
CA ARG A 194 -5.35 -4.10 5.24
C ARG A 194 -6.62 -3.52 5.87
N VAL A 195 -7.09 -2.43 5.30
CA VAL A 195 -8.36 -1.77 5.64
C VAL A 195 -9.28 -1.88 4.42
N LEU A 196 -10.54 -2.25 4.64
CA LEU A 196 -11.51 -2.30 3.55
C LEU A 196 -12.01 -0.89 3.23
N VAL A 197 -11.90 -0.53 1.97
CA VAL A 197 -12.24 0.81 1.48
C VAL A 197 -13.16 0.71 0.29
N ARG A 198 -14.32 1.37 0.39
CA ARG A 198 -15.22 1.55 -0.74
C ARG A 198 -14.81 2.77 -1.54
N MET A 199 -14.83 2.65 -2.87
CA MET A 199 -14.57 3.75 -3.80
C MET A 199 -15.89 4.23 -4.43
N PRO A 200 -16.52 5.30 -3.92
CA PRO A 200 -17.88 5.68 -4.31
C PRO A 200 -18.05 6.01 -5.80
N LEU A 201 -16.97 6.46 -6.45
CA LEU A 201 -16.97 6.81 -7.87
C LEU A 201 -16.78 5.60 -8.80
N VAL A 202 -16.32 4.47 -8.27
CA VAL A 202 -16.19 3.20 -9.01
C VAL A 202 -17.48 2.39 -8.86
N SER A 203 -17.85 2.10 -7.61
CA SER A 203 -19.11 1.44 -7.27
C SER A 203 -19.49 1.79 -5.83
N ASN A 204 -20.62 2.47 -5.67
CA ASN A 204 -21.08 2.89 -4.35
C ASN A 204 -21.85 1.79 -3.59
N ASP A 205 -22.29 0.75 -4.30
CA ASP A 205 -23.05 -0.37 -3.75
C ASP A 205 -22.16 -1.56 -3.35
N ASP A 206 -20.85 -1.49 -3.64
CA ASP A 206 -19.87 -2.53 -3.31
C ASP A 206 -19.30 -2.35 -1.90
N ASP A 207 -18.90 -3.45 -1.26
CA ASP A 207 -18.28 -3.47 0.07
C ASP A 207 -16.88 -2.82 0.06
N GLY A 208 -16.23 -2.84 -1.11
CA GLY A 208 -14.96 -2.19 -1.38
C GLY A 208 -13.81 -3.16 -1.64
N VAL A 209 -12.59 -2.63 -1.60
CA VAL A 209 -11.35 -3.36 -1.83
C VAL A 209 -10.43 -3.22 -0.62
N TRP A 210 -9.70 -4.27 -0.29
CA TRP A 210 -8.73 -4.25 0.81
C TRP A 210 -7.50 -3.45 0.40
N ALA A 211 -7.19 -2.39 1.14
CA ALA A 211 -6.08 -1.49 0.88
C ALA A 211 -5.04 -1.53 2.00
N ARG A 212 -3.76 -1.61 1.64
CA ARG A 212 -2.66 -1.43 2.60
C ARG A 212 -2.61 0.02 3.10
N VAL A 213 -2.15 0.24 4.33
CA VAL A 213 -2.05 1.59 4.90
C VAL A 213 -0.61 2.04 4.94
N SER A 214 -0.30 3.15 4.26
CA SER A 214 0.98 3.84 4.42
C SER A 214 1.04 4.49 5.81
N THR A 215 2.05 4.13 6.60
CA THR A 215 2.25 4.64 7.97
C THR A 215 3.64 5.28 8.13
N LEU A 216 3.84 6.03 9.21
CA LEU A 216 5.11 6.72 9.50
C LEU A 216 6.28 5.77 9.78
N ASP A 217 5.98 4.61 10.36
CA ASP A 217 6.95 3.55 10.59
C ASP A 217 6.24 2.19 10.63
N ALA A 218 6.84 1.17 10.04
CA ALA A 218 6.34 -0.21 10.03
C ALA A 218 7.50 -1.21 10.05
N GLY A 219 7.39 -2.25 10.87
CA GLY A 219 8.34 -3.35 10.94
C GLY A 219 7.98 -4.38 11.99
N ASP A 220 8.80 -5.42 12.12
CA ASP A 220 8.58 -6.48 13.10
C ASP A 220 8.63 -5.93 14.54
N GLY A 221 7.49 -6.02 15.25
CA GLY A 221 7.34 -5.52 16.63
C GLY A 221 7.48 -4.01 16.80
N ARG A 222 7.46 -3.21 15.72
CA ARG A 222 7.64 -1.75 15.79
C ARG A 222 6.81 -1.01 14.72
N GLY A 223 6.39 0.20 15.03
CA GLY A 223 5.76 1.08 14.05
C GLY A 223 4.81 2.10 14.65
N ALA A 224 4.22 2.91 13.79
CA ALA A 224 3.14 3.81 14.12
C ALA A 224 1.79 3.14 13.82
N PHE A 225 0.94 3.01 14.84
CA PHE A 225 -0.39 2.44 14.71
C PHE A 225 -1.47 3.52 14.86
N PHE A 226 -1.77 4.17 13.74
CA PHE A 226 -2.84 5.17 13.62
C PHE A 226 -3.69 4.83 12.41
N ARG A 227 -4.77 4.07 12.64
CA ARG A 227 -5.70 3.63 11.60
C ARG A 227 -6.81 4.68 11.41
N PRO A 228 -7.34 4.81 10.18
CA PRO A 228 -8.56 5.59 9.97
C PRO A 228 -9.75 4.94 10.69
N GLU A 229 -10.82 5.70 10.90
CA GLU A 229 -12.07 5.19 11.45
C GLU A 229 -13.07 4.81 10.35
N ILE A 230 -14.06 3.97 10.67
CA ILE A 230 -15.14 3.66 9.72
C ILE A 230 -15.87 4.93 9.31
N GLY A 231 -16.02 5.11 7.99
CA GLY A 231 -16.62 6.29 7.37
C GLY A 231 -15.65 7.45 7.13
N ASP A 232 -14.36 7.33 7.47
CA ASP A 232 -13.36 8.35 7.14
C ASP A 232 -13.02 8.36 5.66
N GLU A 233 -12.71 9.56 5.17
CA GLU A 233 -12.26 9.80 3.80
C GLU A 233 -10.75 9.60 3.72
N VAL A 234 -10.35 8.72 2.80
CA VAL A 234 -8.95 8.36 2.56
C VAL A 234 -8.56 8.56 1.10
N VAL A 235 -7.28 8.80 0.87
CA VAL A 235 -6.70 8.93 -0.47
C VAL A 235 -6.02 7.62 -0.84
N LEU A 236 -6.38 7.07 -1.99
CA LEU A 236 -5.86 5.81 -2.53
C LEU A 236 -4.91 6.05 -3.70
N GLY A 237 -3.75 5.42 -3.66
CA GLY A 237 -2.90 5.17 -4.84
C GLY A 237 -2.95 3.69 -5.23
N PHE A 238 -2.57 3.36 -6.46
CA PHE A 238 -2.65 1.99 -6.99
C PHE A 238 -1.29 1.55 -7.51
N LEU A 239 -0.84 0.36 -7.11
CA LEU A 239 0.44 -0.16 -7.59
C LEU A 239 0.30 -0.56 -9.05
N ASN A 240 1.21 -0.05 -9.89
CA ASN A 240 1.22 -0.29 -11.33
C ASN A 240 -0.08 0.10 -12.04
N ASP A 241 -0.82 1.06 -11.49
CA ASP A 241 -2.17 1.45 -11.94
C ASP A 241 -3.19 0.28 -11.94
N ASP A 242 -2.95 -0.77 -11.15
CA ASP A 242 -3.88 -1.90 -10.98
C ASP A 242 -4.92 -1.59 -9.87
N PRO A 243 -6.22 -1.49 -10.20
CA PRO A 243 -7.26 -1.20 -9.21
C PRO A 243 -7.40 -2.27 -8.11
N ARG A 244 -6.82 -3.47 -8.30
CA ARG A 244 -6.80 -4.56 -7.33
C ARG A 244 -5.76 -4.36 -6.21
N ASP A 245 -4.75 -3.51 -6.43
CA ASP A 245 -3.65 -3.25 -5.49
C ASP A 245 -3.64 -1.80 -4.94
N PRO A 246 -4.67 -1.38 -4.18
CA PRO A 246 -4.73 -0.05 -3.58
C PRO A 246 -3.87 0.10 -2.32
N VAL A 247 -3.36 1.31 -2.12
CA VAL A 247 -2.65 1.76 -0.92
C VAL A 247 -3.26 3.07 -0.43
N ILE A 248 -3.70 3.11 0.82
CA ILE A 248 -4.08 4.34 1.50
C ILE A 248 -2.81 5.16 1.75
N LEU A 249 -2.74 6.34 1.13
CA LEU A 249 -1.63 7.28 1.27
C LEU A 249 -1.82 8.28 2.41
N GLY A 250 -3.07 8.51 2.81
CA GLY A 250 -3.41 9.48 3.84
C GLY A 250 -4.92 9.63 4.02
N MET A 251 -5.27 10.53 4.93
CA MET A 251 -6.65 10.87 5.32
C MET A 251 -6.90 12.34 5.04
N LEU A 252 -8.16 12.69 4.76
CA LEU A 252 -8.55 14.07 4.47
C LEU A 252 -9.59 14.58 5.47
N ASN A 253 -9.38 15.80 5.96
CA ASN A 253 -10.41 16.55 6.67
C ASN A 253 -11.34 17.25 5.66
N SER A 254 -12.59 17.46 6.08
CA SER A 254 -13.60 18.18 5.29
C SER A 254 -14.43 19.08 6.19
N SER A 255 -15.32 19.90 5.61
CA SER A 255 -16.26 20.70 6.40
C SER A 255 -17.22 19.85 7.25
N ALA A 256 -17.49 18.61 6.83
CA ALA A 256 -18.29 17.65 7.60
C ALA A 256 -17.48 16.95 8.70
N LYS A 257 -16.15 16.84 8.53
CA LYS A 257 -15.21 16.24 9.47
C LYS A 257 -13.96 17.15 9.63
N PRO A 258 -14.12 18.32 10.27
CA PRO A 258 -13.07 19.33 10.32
C PRO A 258 -11.87 18.85 11.14
N ALA A 259 -10.70 19.44 10.88
CA ALA A 259 -9.53 19.24 11.72
C ALA A 259 -9.82 19.70 13.17
N PRO A 260 -9.19 19.07 14.18
CA PRO A 260 -9.45 19.36 15.59
C PRO A 260 -8.83 20.68 16.08
N ILE A 261 -7.96 21.30 15.29
CA ILE A 261 -7.33 22.59 15.54
C ILE A 261 -7.71 23.50 14.37
N THR A 262 -8.27 24.66 14.68
CA THR A 262 -8.60 25.67 13.65
C THR A 262 -7.31 26.25 13.10
N ALA A 263 -7.14 26.21 11.79
CA ALA A 263 -5.98 26.80 11.14
C ALA A 263 -5.95 28.32 11.32
N SER A 264 -4.76 28.87 11.59
CA SER A 264 -4.44 30.29 11.51
C SER A 264 -3.15 30.47 10.71
N ASP A 265 -2.93 31.66 10.14
CA ASP A 265 -1.72 31.96 9.37
C ASP A 265 -0.44 31.90 10.22
N ASP A 266 -0.54 32.24 11.51
CA ASP A 266 0.57 32.14 12.46
C ASP A 266 0.91 30.68 12.81
N ASN A 267 -0.10 29.79 12.80
CA ASN A 267 0.03 28.33 12.93
C ASN A 267 0.93 27.86 14.10
N HIS A 268 0.75 28.48 15.28
CA HIS A 268 1.57 28.17 16.45
C HIS A 268 1.26 26.80 17.07
N GLU A 269 0.03 26.30 16.96
CA GLU A 269 -0.39 25.00 17.53
C GLU A 269 -0.28 23.87 16.52
N LYS A 270 0.41 22.78 16.89
CA LYS A 270 0.57 21.56 16.09
C LYS A 270 0.44 20.35 16.99
N GLY A 271 -0.06 19.22 16.50
CA GLY A 271 -0.08 18.00 17.30
C GLY A 271 -1.14 16.99 16.94
N PHE A 272 -1.44 16.10 17.89
CA PHE A 272 -2.36 14.99 17.73
C PHE A 272 -3.56 15.14 18.66
N VAL A 273 -4.75 14.89 18.11
CA VAL A 273 -5.99 14.79 18.89
C VAL A 273 -6.70 13.50 18.50
N THR A 274 -6.92 12.63 19.46
CA THR A 274 -7.61 11.34 19.25
C THR A 274 -9.12 11.52 19.30
N ARG A 275 -9.88 10.50 18.84
CA ARG A 275 -11.35 10.50 18.85
C ARG A 275 -11.97 10.78 20.23
N SER A 276 -11.33 10.34 21.32
CA SER A 276 -11.81 10.57 22.69
C SER A 276 -11.44 11.96 23.24
N GLY A 277 -10.71 12.78 22.47
CA GLY A 277 -10.26 14.10 22.90
C GLY A 277 -8.96 14.09 23.71
N ILE A 278 -8.18 13.01 23.69
CA ILE A 278 -6.80 13.06 24.22
C ILE A 278 -5.95 13.90 23.26
N ARG A 279 -5.25 14.90 23.80
CA ARG A 279 -4.47 15.89 23.06
C ARG A 279 -2.99 15.77 23.41
N MET A 280 -2.14 15.86 22.40
CA MET A 280 -0.70 16.10 22.53
C MET A 280 -0.38 17.28 21.61
N ILE A 281 -0.17 18.46 22.17
CA ILE A 281 -0.05 19.72 21.44
C ILE A 281 1.31 20.35 21.71
N PHE A 282 1.95 20.81 20.63
CA PHE A 282 3.12 21.65 20.61
C PHE A 282 2.68 23.08 20.29
N ASN A 283 3.21 24.06 21.02
CA ASN A 283 2.98 25.47 20.78
C ASN A 283 4.31 26.18 20.53
N ASP A 284 4.54 26.66 19.30
CA ASP A 284 5.81 27.29 18.91
C ASP A 284 5.99 28.73 19.42
N GLU A 285 4.90 29.42 19.77
CA GLU A 285 4.97 30.77 20.35
C GLU A 285 5.52 30.71 21.78
N LYS A 286 4.98 29.79 22.58
CA LYS A 286 5.40 29.54 23.97
C LYS A 286 6.58 28.59 24.09
N LYS A 287 6.92 27.89 23.00
CA LYS A 287 7.86 26.75 22.97
C LYS A 287 7.46 25.71 24.02
N SER A 288 6.19 25.34 24.02
CA SER A 288 5.62 24.45 25.02
C SER A 288 5.05 23.17 24.43
N ILE A 289 4.94 22.14 25.28
CA ILE A 289 4.25 20.89 24.99
C ILE A 289 3.23 20.59 26.08
N THR A 290 2.03 20.22 25.66
CA THR A 290 0.92 19.87 26.55
C THR A 290 0.35 18.50 26.18
N ILE A 291 0.23 17.62 27.17
CA ILE A 291 -0.50 16.35 27.07
C ILE A 291 -1.73 16.46 27.96
N GLU A 292 -2.91 16.29 27.38
CA GLU A 292 -4.18 16.50 28.06
C GLU A 292 -5.17 15.39 27.76
N THR A 293 -5.87 14.93 28.80
CA THR A 293 -7.00 14.00 28.67
C THR A 293 -8.33 14.77 28.72
N PRO A 294 -9.42 14.26 28.13
CA PRO A 294 -10.73 14.91 28.21
C PRO A 294 -11.27 15.06 29.64
N GLY A 295 -10.72 14.31 30.60
CA GLY A 295 -11.05 14.41 32.02
C GLY A 295 -10.35 15.57 32.75
N GLY A 296 -9.58 16.42 32.07
CA GLY A 296 -8.91 17.58 32.67
C GLY A 296 -7.54 17.29 33.29
N LYS A 297 -7.00 16.08 33.11
CA LYS A 297 -5.62 15.75 33.55
C LYS A 297 -4.64 16.26 32.52
N ARG A 298 -3.64 17.02 32.98
CA ARG A 298 -2.71 17.73 32.11
C ARG A 298 -1.26 17.62 32.60
N PHE A 299 -0.36 17.48 31.65
CA PHE A 299 1.08 17.62 31.81
C PHE A 299 1.57 18.69 30.84
N THR A 300 2.32 19.68 31.35
CA THR A 300 2.80 20.81 30.54
C THR A 300 4.28 21.10 30.83
N MET A 301 5.06 21.31 29.77
CA MET A 301 6.41 21.88 29.83
C MET A 301 6.39 23.16 29.01
N ASP A 302 6.66 24.31 29.63
CA ASP A 302 6.50 25.64 29.03
C ASP A 302 7.72 26.53 29.29
N ASP A 303 8.43 26.89 28.21
CA ASP A 303 9.63 27.73 28.28
C ASP A 303 9.30 29.22 28.48
N ASP A 304 8.14 29.70 28.03
CA ASP A 304 7.71 31.09 28.20
C ASP A 304 7.33 31.38 29.66
N ALA A 305 6.61 30.44 30.27
CA ALA A 305 6.32 30.46 31.71
C ALA A 305 7.51 29.98 32.58
N ALA A 306 8.54 29.40 31.96
CA ALA A 306 9.69 28.79 32.62
C ALA A 306 9.31 27.77 33.72
N GLU A 307 8.31 26.93 33.43
CA GLU A 307 7.76 25.96 34.39
C GLU A 307 7.40 24.60 33.75
N VAL A 308 7.40 23.57 34.60
CA VAL A 308 6.85 22.26 34.31
C VAL A 308 5.73 21.97 35.30
N THR A 309 4.57 21.54 34.79
CA THR A 309 3.37 21.30 35.62
C THR A 309 2.70 19.97 35.33
N ILE A 310 2.18 19.36 36.40
CA ILE A 310 1.25 18.25 36.37
C ILE A 310 0.03 18.67 37.17
N GLU A 311 -1.15 18.67 36.56
CA GLU A 311 -2.39 19.10 37.20
C GLU A 311 -3.56 18.18 36.85
N ASP A 312 -4.51 18.08 37.78
CA ASP A 312 -5.78 17.39 37.59
C ASP A 312 -6.97 18.35 37.67
N GLU A 313 -8.16 17.83 37.37
CA GLU A 313 -9.44 18.54 37.41
C GLU A 313 -9.84 19.03 38.81
N ASN A 314 -9.17 18.55 39.86
CA ASN A 314 -9.45 18.89 41.26
C ASN A 314 -8.46 19.93 41.82
N SER A 315 -7.67 20.57 40.96
CA SER A 315 -6.63 21.54 41.35
C SER A 315 -5.55 20.95 42.25
N ASN A 316 -5.29 19.64 42.14
CA ASN A 316 -4.06 19.06 42.67
C ASN A 316 -2.94 19.34 41.66
N ARG A 317 -1.81 19.89 42.13
CA ARG A 317 -0.74 20.39 41.25
C ARG A 317 0.64 20.01 41.75
N LEU A 318 1.49 19.54 40.84
CA LEU A 318 2.94 19.51 41.00
C LEU A 318 3.54 20.54 40.04
N LYS A 319 4.28 21.51 40.57
CA LYS A 319 4.93 22.58 39.80
C LYS A 319 6.43 22.56 40.04
N MET A 320 7.22 22.74 38.98
CA MET A 320 8.66 22.95 39.04
C MET A 320 9.03 24.21 38.25
N ASP A 321 9.71 25.16 38.89
CA ASP A 321 10.17 26.41 38.27
C ASP A 321 11.47 26.91 38.93
N SER A 322 11.90 28.14 38.60
CA SER A 322 13.10 28.75 39.18
C SER A 322 13.07 28.97 40.70
N SER A 323 11.88 28.97 41.31
CA SER A 323 11.69 29.08 42.77
C SER A 323 11.75 27.72 43.46
N GLY A 324 11.73 26.60 42.72
CA GLY A 324 11.87 25.25 43.24
C GLY A 324 10.72 24.33 42.84
N ILE A 325 10.32 23.45 43.77
CA ILE A 325 9.27 22.45 43.55
C ILE A 325 8.12 22.72 44.53
N THR A 326 6.90 22.81 44.01
CA THR A 326 5.68 23.01 44.79
C THR A 326 4.71 21.87 44.54
N MET A 327 4.20 21.28 45.63
CA MET A 327 3.17 20.24 45.61
C MET A 327 1.95 20.74 46.38
N GLU A 328 0.82 20.86 45.70
CA GLU A 328 -0.43 21.39 46.23
C GLU A 328 -1.54 20.35 46.08
N SER A 329 -2.36 20.19 47.12
CA SER A 329 -3.59 19.41 47.08
C SER A 329 -4.72 20.16 47.77
N GLN A 330 -5.91 20.06 47.20
CA GLN A 330 -7.14 20.59 47.82
C GLN A 330 -7.69 19.66 48.91
N ALA A 331 -7.14 18.44 49.03
CA ALA A 331 -7.52 17.45 50.02
C ALA A 331 -6.27 16.97 50.78
N ASP A 332 -6.17 15.67 51.04
CA ASP A 332 -5.09 15.10 51.84
C ASP A 332 -3.84 14.79 50.99
N ILE A 333 -2.67 15.24 51.46
CA ILE A 333 -1.37 14.71 51.02
C ILE A 333 -0.95 13.61 51.99
N THR A 334 -0.92 12.36 51.54
CA THR A 334 -0.51 11.19 52.35
C THR A 334 0.82 10.64 51.88
N ILE A 335 1.84 10.67 52.74
CA ILE A 335 3.19 10.12 52.47
C ILE A 335 3.40 8.90 53.37
N LYS A 336 3.56 7.71 52.78
CA LYS A 336 3.79 6.43 53.49
C LYS A 336 5.00 5.71 52.91
N ALA A 337 5.87 5.18 53.77
CA ALA A 337 7.01 4.36 53.36
C ALA A 337 7.06 3.07 54.21
N GLY A 338 7.48 1.97 53.58
CA GLY A 338 7.80 0.72 54.30
C GLY A 338 9.17 0.74 54.98
N GLY A 339 10.04 1.68 54.59
CA GLY A 339 11.32 1.98 55.22
C GLY A 339 11.38 3.43 55.71
N ASP A 340 12.54 4.07 55.59
CA ASP A 340 12.75 5.43 56.10
C ASP A 340 12.20 6.51 55.15
N ILE A 341 11.63 7.58 55.73
CA ILE A 341 11.44 8.88 55.07
C ILE A 341 12.50 9.83 55.62
N LYS A 342 13.42 10.29 54.77
CA LYS A 342 14.46 11.26 55.12
C LYS A 342 14.13 12.62 54.51
N ILE A 343 14.10 13.65 55.34
CA ILE A 343 13.82 15.03 54.94
C ILE A 343 15.00 15.89 55.42
N GLU A 344 15.78 16.40 54.48
CA GLU A 344 16.97 17.22 54.73
C GLU A 344 16.87 18.54 53.97
N GLY A 345 17.28 19.64 54.59
CA GLY A 345 17.29 20.96 53.99
C GLY A 345 17.99 21.97 54.90
N ALA A 346 18.45 23.09 54.34
CA ALA A 346 19.07 24.15 55.13
C ALA A 346 18.13 24.66 56.24
N ASN A 347 16.83 24.74 55.94
CA ASN A 347 15.76 24.97 56.89
C ASN A 347 14.60 24.02 56.58
N VAL A 348 13.99 23.43 57.61
CA VAL A 348 12.76 22.63 57.48
C VAL A 348 11.69 23.27 58.36
N THR A 349 10.58 23.68 57.75
CA THR A 349 9.42 24.26 58.45
C THR A 349 8.21 23.36 58.25
N ALA A 350 7.57 22.98 59.35
CA ALA A 350 6.30 22.23 59.34
C ALA A 350 5.28 23.00 60.17
N GLU A 351 4.20 23.45 59.52
CA GLU A 351 3.13 24.23 60.14
C GLU A 351 1.81 23.47 60.02
N ALA A 352 1.02 23.46 61.09
CA ALA A 352 -0.32 22.89 61.08
C ALA A 352 -1.29 23.85 61.76
N SER A 353 -2.33 24.28 61.06
CA SER A 353 -3.31 25.25 61.59
C SER A 353 -4.22 24.65 62.66
N ALA A 354 -4.51 23.35 62.58
CA ALA A 354 -5.37 22.66 63.54
C ALA A 354 -4.58 21.86 64.58
N ARG A 355 -3.80 20.87 64.15
CA ARG A 355 -3.01 20.01 65.03
C ARG A 355 -1.78 19.48 64.32
N PHE A 356 -0.62 19.61 64.96
CA PHE A 356 0.59 18.89 64.59
C PHE A 356 0.71 17.61 65.45
N LYS A 357 0.91 16.45 64.81
CA LYS A 357 1.05 15.15 65.49
C LYS A 357 2.24 14.39 64.90
N ALA A 358 3.23 14.07 65.74
CA ALA A 358 4.37 13.23 65.41
C ALA A 358 4.47 12.09 66.44
N GLU A 359 4.49 10.84 65.99
CA GLU A 359 4.53 9.65 66.83
C GLU A 359 5.65 8.70 66.38
N GLY A 360 6.42 8.17 67.33
CA GLY A 360 7.42 7.13 67.09
C GLY A 360 7.21 5.97 68.05
N ALA A 361 6.91 4.77 67.52
CA ALA A 361 6.57 3.60 68.33
C ALA A 361 7.72 3.14 69.24
N SER A 362 8.97 3.23 68.75
CA SER A 362 10.18 2.86 69.48
C SER A 362 10.88 4.05 70.15
N GLY A 363 10.36 5.27 69.99
CA GLY A 363 10.96 6.51 70.48
C GLY A 363 10.89 7.64 69.45
N ALA A 364 11.12 8.86 69.92
CA ALA A 364 11.27 10.07 69.11
C ALA A 364 12.45 10.89 69.65
N GLU A 365 13.35 11.34 68.78
CA GLU A 365 14.52 12.15 69.15
C GLU A 365 14.48 13.51 68.45
N MET A 366 14.73 14.59 69.21
CA MET A 366 14.93 15.94 68.68
C MET A 366 16.24 16.48 69.23
N SER A 367 17.23 16.64 68.35
CA SER A 367 18.59 17.01 68.73
C SER A 367 19.00 18.34 68.07
N THR A 368 19.59 19.24 68.85
CA THR A 368 20.14 20.52 68.38
C THR A 368 21.40 20.86 69.17
N SER A 369 22.42 21.42 68.50
CA SER A 369 23.62 21.97 69.15
C SER A 369 23.41 23.37 69.72
N ALA A 370 22.26 23.99 69.41
CA ALA A 370 21.85 25.31 69.87
C ALA A 370 20.68 25.22 70.86
N THR A 371 20.00 26.34 71.12
CA THR A 371 18.83 26.36 72.00
C THR A 371 17.59 25.80 71.31
N ALA A 372 16.99 24.76 71.88
CA ALA A 372 15.65 24.31 71.51
C ALA A 372 14.59 25.18 72.20
N VAL A 373 13.62 25.70 71.45
CA VAL A 373 12.52 26.52 71.98
C VAL A 373 11.20 25.80 71.74
N VAL A 374 10.59 25.31 72.81
CA VAL A 374 9.25 24.71 72.79
C VAL A 374 8.30 25.64 73.55
N LYS A 375 7.26 26.14 72.89
CA LYS A 375 6.28 27.07 73.48
C LYS A 375 4.87 26.47 73.40
N GLY A 376 4.13 26.57 74.50
CA GLY A 376 2.73 26.18 74.59
C GLY A 376 2.13 26.66 75.90
N ALA A 377 0.80 26.74 75.97
CA ALA A 377 0.10 27.08 77.23
C ALA A 377 0.38 26.04 78.33
N LEU A 378 0.58 24.78 77.95
CA LEU A 378 1.01 23.68 78.81
C LEU A 378 1.99 22.81 78.01
N VAL A 379 3.18 22.55 78.57
CA VAL A 379 4.17 21.62 78.02
C VAL A 379 4.41 20.55 79.08
N GLN A 380 4.06 19.31 78.75
CA GLN A 380 4.28 18.15 79.62
C GLN A 380 5.46 17.35 79.09
N ILE A 381 6.52 17.23 79.90
CA ILE A 381 7.69 16.40 79.64
C ILE A 381 7.67 15.32 80.73
N ASN A 382 7.52 14.05 80.32
CA ASN A 382 7.52 12.90 81.23
C ASN A 382 8.82 12.11 81.11
#